data_AF-R7W4Q7-F1
#
_entry.id   AF-R7W4Q7-F1
#
_cell.length_a   1.000
_cell.length_b   1.000
_cell.length_c   1.000
_cell.angle_alpha   90.00
_cell.angle_beta   90.00
_cell.angle_gamma   90.00
#
_symmetry.space_group_name_H-M   'P 1'
#
loop_
_entity.id
_entity.type
_entity.pdbx_description
1 polymer ?
#
loop_
_entity_poly.entity_id
_entity_poly.type
_entity_poly.pdbx_seq_one_letter_code
_entity_poly.pdbx_strand_id
1 'polypeptide(L)'
;MDDVESQAPHGDREIKAARHYPFWLIMVVGLVVVGTVMALGGFLQYGYYGINAHYTFAVDSVSGTDPKTGLSFNLTLGVASQSYGSEACINPGAYMEVTYRGAHLAASAPKTRPLCAKPRKAVEQHVLAMATTVP
;
A
#
# COMPACT_ATOMS: atom_id res chain seq x y z
N MET A 1 -18.77 78.48 34.27
CA MET A 1 -17.52 77.92 34.83
C MET A 1 -17.85 76.47 35.19
N ASP A 2 -18.30 75.64 34.26
CA ASP A 2 -17.59 75.02 33.12
C ASP A 2 -16.56 73.97 33.58
N ASP A 3 -17.06 72.88 34.16
CA ASP A 3 -16.30 71.64 34.32
C ASP A 3 -16.41 70.82 33.04
N VAL A 4 -15.73 71.30 32.00
CA VAL A 4 -15.56 70.60 30.71
C VAL A 4 -14.29 69.76 30.80
N GLU A 5 -14.51 68.44 30.76
CA GLU A 5 -13.83 67.48 29.91
C GLU A 5 -12.29 67.51 29.83
N SER A 6 -11.66 66.43 30.29
CA SER A 6 -10.56 65.83 29.55
C SER A 6 -10.37 64.35 29.95
N GLN A 7 -11.37 63.51 29.67
CA GLN A 7 -11.15 62.07 29.58
C GLN A 7 -10.86 61.71 28.12
N ALA A 8 -9.58 61.73 27.75
CA ALA A 8 -9.08 61.10 26.53
C ALA A 8 -7.57 60.81 26.68
N PRO A 9 -6.99 59.81 26.00
CA PRO A 9 -7.54 58.53 25.55
C PRO A 9 -6.50 57.43 25.88
N HIS A 10 -6.40 57.01 27.13
CA HIS A 10 -5.37 56.01 27.50
C HIS A 10 -5.72 54.60 26.95
N GLY A 11 -7.01 54.29 26.82
CA GLY A 11 -7.48 52.99 26.34
C GLY A 11 -7.29 52.74 24.83
N ASP A 12 -7.26 53.79 24.01
CA ASP A 12 -7.25 53.63 22.54
C ASP A 12 -5.84 53.30 21.97
N ARG A 13 -4.78 53.60 22.74
CA ARG A 13 -3.39 53.26 22.39
C ARG A 13 -3.07 51.79 22.62
N GLU A 14 -3.61 51.21 23.69
CA GLU A 14 -3.44 49.79 24.05
C GLU A 14 -4.13 48.88 23.00
N ILE A 15 -5.32 49.28 22.53
CA ILE A 15 -6.09 48.51 21.53
C ILE A 15 -5.43 48.57 20.14
N LYS A 16 -4.79 49.70 19.79
CA LYS A 16 -4.03 49.83 18.53
C LYS A 16 -2.69 49.09 18.56
N ALA A 17 -2.03 49.01 19.72
CA ALA A 17 -0.82 48.20 19.89
C ALA A 17 -1.12 46.70 19.83
N ALA A 18 -2.24 46.25 20.39
CA ALA A 18 -2.68 44.85 20.30
C ALA A 18 -3.19 44.44 18.90
N ARG A 19 -3.68 45.40 18.09
CA ARG A 19 -4.14 45.15 16.70
C ARG A 19 -2.98 44.97 15.71
N HIS A 20 -1.75 45.21 16.14
CA HIS A 20 -0.55 44.91 15.36
C HIS A 20 0.09 43.60 15.82
N TYR A 21 -0.72 42.61 16.21
CA TYR A 21 -0.28 41.22 16.06
C TYR A 21 0.02 41.05 14.57
N PRO A 22 1.29 40.96 14.16
CA PRO A 22 1.63 41.14 12.76
C PRO A 22 0.96 39.99 12.02
N PHE A 23 0.00 40.32 11.16
CA PHE A 23 -0.70 39.38 10.30
C PHE A 23 0.29 38.44 9.58
N TRP A 24 1.49 38.95 9.31
CA TRP A 24 2.64 38.20 8.83
C TRP A 24 3.06 37.03 9.75
N LEU A 25 3.13 37.19 11.07
CA LEU A 25 3.40 36.07 11.98
C LEU A 25 2.29 35.02 11.93
N ILE A 26 1.02 35.43 11.82
CA ILE A 26 -0.10 34.47 11.70
C ILE A 26 0.02 33.69 10.39
N MET A 27 0.36 34.36 9.28
CA MET A 27 0.59 33.71 7.98
C MET A 27 1.78 32.74 8.02
N VAL A 28 2.89 33.13 8.65
CA VAL A 28 4.07 32.28 8.81
C VAL A 28 3.76 31.06 9.66
N VAL A 29 3.11 31.24 10.81
CA VAL A 29 2.68 30.13 11.67
C VAL A 29 1.70 29.21 10.93
N GLY A 30 0.74 29.78 10.18
CA GLY A 30 -0.19 29.03 9.36
C GLY A 30 0.50 28.17 8.30
N LEU A 31 1.47 28.73 7.56
CA LEU A 31 2.26 27.99 6.57
C LEU A 31 3.08 26.87 7.19
N VAL A 32 3.69 27.12 8.35
CA VAL A 32 4.45 26.09 9.09
C VAL A 32 3.51 24.96 9.55
N VAL A 33 2.34 25.29 10.09
CA VAL A 33 1.35 24.30 10.54
C VAL A 33 0.79 23.50 9.37
N VAL A 34 0.45 24.14 8.24
CA VAL A 34 -0.02 23.43 7.04
C VAL A 34 1.08 22.54 6.48
N GLY A 35 2.32 23.05 6.42
CA GLY A 35 3.49 22.29 5.99
C GLY A 35 3.75 21.06 6.86
N THR A 36 3.67 21.19 8.19
CA THR A 36 3.87 20.06 9.11
C THR A 36 2.74 19.05 9.03
N VAL A 37 1.48 19.49 8.90
CA VAL A 37 0.32 18.59 8.72
C VAL A 37 0.42 17.84 7.40
N MET A 38 0.78 18.51 6.30
CA MET A 38 0.99 17.88 4.99
C MET A 38 2.16 16.91 5.00
N ALA A 39 3.26 17.27 5.68
CA ALA A 39 4.42 16.39 5.84
C ALA A 39 4.06 15.15 6.66
N LEU A 40 3.42 15.31 7.82
CA LEU A 40 2.99 14.19 8.67
C LEU A 40 1.95 13.31 7.96
N GLY A 41 0.95 13.90 7.32
CA GLY A 41 -0.07 13.20 6.55
C GLY A 41 0.54 12.45 5.37
N GLY A 42 1.41 13.09 4.58
CA GLY A 42 2.10 12.48 3.45
C GLY A 42 3.07 11.36 3.86
N PHE A 43 3.77 11.51 4.98
CA PHE A 43 4.68 10.48 5.51
C PHE A 43 3.90 9.24 5.96
N LEU A 44 2.77 9.44 6.65
CA LEU A 44 1.87 8.35 7.03
C LEU A 44 1.26 7.69 5.79
N GLN A 45 0.85 8.47 4.79
CA GLN A 45 0.31 7.93 3.54
C GLN A 45 1.36 7.08 2.78
N TYR A 46 2.60 7.57 2.67
CA TYR A 46 3.67 6.88 1.93
C TYR A 46 4.10 5.57 2.59
N GLY A 47 4.21 5.56 3.93
CA GLY A 47 4.55 4.36 4.69
C GLY A 47 3.41 3.34 4.79
N TYR A 48 2.15 3.80 4.79
CA TYR A 48 0.98 2.95 5.05
C TYR A 48 0.35 2.39 3.77
N TYR A 49 0.34 3.15 2.66
CA TYR A 49 -0.33 2.72 1.41
C TYR A 49 0.59 2.02 0.41
N GLY A 50 1.89 1.97 0.66
CA GLY A 50 2.86 1.31 -0.22
C GLY A 50 2.96 -0.20 0.01
N ILE A 51 1.86 -0.96 0.00
CA ILE A 51 1.95 -2.43 -0.10
C ILE A 51 2.33 -2.76 -1.55
N ASN A 52 3.62 -2.56 -1.86
CA ASN A 52 4.22 -2.93 -3.12
C ASN A 52 4.49 -4.44 -3.11
N ALA A 53 3.42 -5.22 -3.25
CA ALA A 53 3.48 -6.66 -3.43
C ALA A 53 3.76 -6.98 -4.90
N HIS A 54 4.78 -7.80 -5.15
CA HIS A 54 5.09 -8.33 -6.48
C HIS A 54 4.81 -9.82 -6.48
N TYR A 55 4.00 -10.27 -7.44
CA TYR A 55 3.68 -11.68 -7.61
C TYR A 55 4.36 -12.18 -8.88
N THR A 56 5.08 -13.28 -8.77
CA THR A 56 5.78 -13.92 -9.89
C THR A 56 5.27 -15.33 -10.08
N PHE A 57 5.21 -15.76 -11.34
CA PHE A 57 4.91 -17.14 -11.69
C PHE A 57 5.90 -17.59 -12.75
N ALA A 58 6.39 -18.82 -12.62
CA ALA A 58 7.30 -19.44 -13.58
C ALA A 58 6.83 -20.86 -13.86
N VAL A 59 7.03 -21.32 -15.10
CA VAL A 59 6.85 -22.72 -15.49
C VAL A 59 8.23 -23.35 -15.50
N ASP A 60 8.52 -24.20 -14.52
CA ASP A 60 9.84 -24.83 -14.40
C ASP A 60 9.98 -25.99 -15.39
N SER A 61 8.93 -26.80 -15.52
CA SER A 61 8.91 -27.94 -16.42
C SER A 61 7.50 -28.37 -16.75
N VAL A 62 7.31 -28.90 -17.96
CA VAL A 62 6.10 -29.60 -18.36
C VAL A 62 6.47 -31.07 -18.57
N SER A 63 5.75 -31.94 -17.89
CA SER A 63 5.99 -33.39 -17.90
C SER A 63 4.69 -34.11 -18.17
N GLY A 64 4.70 -35.15 -18.98
CA GLY A 64 3.49 -35.92 -19.30
C GLY A 64 3.34 -36.13 -20.80
N THR A 65 4.02 -37.17 -21.29
CA THR A 65 3.84 -37.72 -22.65
C THR A 65 2.91 -38.94 -22.64
N ASP A 66 2.43 -39.36 -21.47
CA ASP A 66 1.59 -40.55 -21.33
C ASP A 66 0.10 -40.17 -21.41
N PRO A 67 -0.63 -40.69 -22.40
CA PRO A 67 -2.04 -40.39 -22.60
C PRO A 67 -2.95 -40.83 -21.43
N LYS A 68 -2.48 -41.69 -20.53
CA LYS A 68 -3.25 -42.12 -19.34
C LYS A 68 -3.10 -41.21 -18.12
N THR A 69 -1.94 -40.57 -17.95
CA THR A 69 -1.64 -39.77 -16.75
C THR A 69 -1.84 -38.26 -16.95
N GLY A 70 -1.96 -37.81 -18.21
CA GLY A 70 -2.22 -36.40 -18.54
C GLY A 70 -0.97 -35.51 -18.45
N LEU A 71 -1.10 -34.25 -18.90
CA LEU A 71 -0.03 -33.27 -18.73
C LEU A 71 0.08 -32.84 -17.27
N SER A 72 1.31 -32.68 -16.78
CA SER A 72 1.63 -32.10 -15.48
C SER A 72 2.56 -30.90 -15.68
N PHE A 73 2.28 -29.83 -14.97
CA PHE A 73 3.02 -28.59 -15.00
C PHE A 73 3.62 -28.37 -13.62
N ASN A 74 4.95 -28.32 -13.57
CA ASN A 74 5.65 -27.87 -12.39
C ASN A 74 5.80 -26.35 -12.49
N LEU A 75 5.13 -25.66 -11.58
CA LEU A 75 5.05 -24.20 -11.54
C LEU A 75 5.76 -23.71 -10.28
N THR A 76 6.41 -22.56 -10.37
CA THR A 76 6.88 -21.81 -9.20
C THR A 76 6.02 -20.58 -9.02
N LEU A 77 5.49 -20.41 -7.82
CA LEU A 77 4.74 -19.24 -7.39
C LEU A 77 5.60 -18.44 -6.42
N GLY A 78 5.87 -17.19 -6.76
CA GLY A 78 6.63 -16.27 -5.94
C GLY A 78 5.80 -15.08 -5.48
N VAL A 79 6.10 -14.62 -4.28
CA VAL A 79 5.59 -13.36 -3.72
C VAL A 79 6.75 -12.59 -3.11
N ALA A 80 6.79 -11.28 -3.35
CA ALA A 80 7.79 -10.39 -2.78
C ALA A 80 7.12 -9.15 -2.19
N SER A 81 7.58 -8.73 -1.01
CA SER A 81 7.18 -7.47 -0.40
C SER A 81 8.31 -6.45 -0.55
N GLN A 82 8.04 -5.33 -1.24
CA GLN A 82 8.95 -4.17 -1.26
C GLN A 82 8.68 -3.18 -0.12
N SER A 83 7.65 -3.42 0.70
CA SER A 83 7.34 -2.60 1.86
C SER A 83 8.39 -2.77 2.96
N TYR A 84 8.58 -1.72 3.75
CA TYR A 84 9.45 -1.72 4.93
C TYR A 84 8.76 -2.25 6.19
N GLY A 85 7.43 -2.21 6.25
CA GLY A 85 6.67 -2.55 7.46
C GLY A 85 5.57 -3.59 7.26
N SER A 86 5.13 -3.83 6.02
CA SER A 86 4.06 -4.77 5.72
C SER A 86 4.57 -6.01 4.98
N GLU A 87 4.06 -7.16 5.37
CA GLU A 87 4.23 -8.39 4.59
C GLU A 87 3.30 -8.41 3.37
N ALA A 88 3.67 -9.20 2.37
CA ALA A 88 2.85 -9.47 1.20
C ALA A 88 2.48 -10.95 1.22
N CYS A 89 1.18 -11.25 1.20
CA CYS A 89 0.68 -12.62 1.30
C CYS A 89 -0.20 -13.00 0.11
N ILE A 90 -0.13 -14.27 -0.25
CA ILE A 90 -1.13 -14.94 -1.07
C ILE A 90 -2.07 -15.67 -0.12
N ASN A 91 -3.36 -15.36 -0.24
CA ASN A 91 -4.39 -15.94 0.62
C ASN A 91 -4.53 -17.45 0.42
N PRO A 92 -4.91 -18.20 1.47
CA PRO A 92 -5.32 -19.58 1.31
C PRO A 92 -6.54 -19.67 0.38
N GLY A 93 -6.66 -20.76 -0.35
CA GLY A 93 -7.66 -20.96 -1.40
C GLY A 93 -7.22 -20.50 -2.79
N ALA A 94 -6.11 -19.76 -2.90
CA ALA A 94 -5.51 -19.44 -4.20
C ALA A 94 -5.06 -20.73 -4.91
N TYR A 95 -5.33 -20.81 -6.21
CA TYR A 95 -4.88 -21.89 -7.09
C TYR A 95 -4.30 -21.29 -8.37
N MET A 96 -3.53 -22.09 -9.09
CA MET A 96 -2.95 -21.72 -10.37
C MET A 96 -3.64 -22.49 -11.47
N GLU A 97 -3.87 -21.82 -12.58
CA GLU A 97 -4.51 -22.39 -13.75
C GLU A 97 -3.62 -22.19 -14.98
N VAL A 98 -3.47 -23.24 -15.77
CA VAL A 98 -2.73 -23.22 -17.02
C VAL A 98 -3.75 -23.28 -18.15
N THR A 99 -3.83 -22.20 -18.92
CA THR A 99 -4.67 -22.12 -20.11
C THR A 99 -3.82 -21.89 -21.35
N TYR A 100 -4.22 -22.49 -22.47
CA TYR A 100 -3.59 -22.26 -23.77
C TYR A 100 -4.65 -22.09 -24.83
N ARG A 101 -4.60 -20.97 -25.56
CA ARG A 101 -5.58 -20.61 -26.59
C ARG A 101 -7.05 -20.72 -26.12
N GLY A 102 -7.32 -20.38 -24.85
CA GLY A 102 -8.65 -20.44 -24.25
C GLY A 102 -9.09 -21.84 -23.80
N ALA A 103 -8.27 -22.88 -23.97
CA ALA A 103 -8.51 -24.20 -23.40
C ALA A 103 -7.85 -24.32 -22.03
N HIS A 104 -8.59 -24.82 -21.05
CA HIS A 104 -8.08 -25.16 -19.72
C HIS A 104 -7.27 -26.43 -19.82
N LEU A 105 -5.96 -26.32 -19.59
CA LEU A 105 -5.03 -27.45 -19.70
C LEU A 105 -4.82 -28.13 -18.37
N ALA A 106 -4.66 -27.38 -17.29
CA ALA A 106 -4.37 -27.90 -15.96
C ALA A 106 -4.73 -26.91 -14.86
N ALA A 107 -5.01 -27.44 -13.67
CA ALA A 107 -5.20 -26.65 -12.46
C ALA A 107 -4.39 -27.24 -11.30
N SER A 108 -3.89 -26.37 -10.43
CA SER A 108 -3.29 -26.80 -9.17
C SER A 108 -4.35 -27.03 -8.11
N ALA A 109 -4.02 -27.86 -7.11
CA ALA A 109 -4.81 -27.88 -5.89
C ALA A 109 -4.82 -26.49 -5.22
N PRO A 110 -5.93 -26.06 -4.60
CA PRO A 110 -5.98 -24.84 -3.82
C PRO A 110 -4.96 -24.87 -2.69
N LYS A 111 -4.25 -23.76 -2.47
CA LYS A 111 -3.29 -23.65 -1.37
C LYS A 111 -4.01 -23.63 -0.03
N THR A 112 -3.62 -24.52 0.87
CA THR A 112 -4.21 -24.63 2.21
C THR A 112 -3.58 -23.67 3.22
N ARG A 113 -2.37 -23.16 2.92
CA ARG A 113 -1.63 -22.23 3.77
C ARG A 113 -1.32 -20.95 3.00
N PRO A 114 -1.33 -19.79 3.69
CA PRO A 114 -0.89 -18.55 3.07
C PRO A 114 0.59 -18.62 2.74
N LEU A 115 0.97 -18.04 1.60
CA LEU A 115 2.36 -17.83 1.24
C LEU A 115 2.70 -16.37 1.47
N CYS A 116 3.50 -16.07 2.50
CA CYS A 116 3.81 -14.71 2.92
C CYS A 116 5.29 -14.40 2.76
N ALA A 117 5.57 -13.27 2.13
CA ALA A 117 6.88 -12.64 2.09
C ALA A 117 6.96 -11.55 3.15
N LYS A 118 7.94 -11.69 4.06
CA LYS A 118 8.28 -10.67 5.04
C LYS A 118 8.68 -9.34 4.36
N PRO A 119 8.63 -8.20 5.07
CA PRO A 119 9.07 -6.92 4.54
C PRO A 119 10.47 -7.00 3.90
N ARG A 120 10.64 -6.43 2.71
CA ARG A 120 11.88 -6.47 1.92
C ARG A 120 12.40 -7.88 1.60
N LYS A 121 11.53 -8.90 1.60
CA LYS A 121 11.88 -10.28 1.24
C LYS A 121 11.02 -10.80 0.11
N ALA A 122 11.48 -11.89 -0.48
CA ALA A 122 10.75 -12.72 -1.42
C ALA A 122 10.66 -14.15 -0.88
N VAL A 123 9.60 -14.85 -1.26
CA VAL A 123 9.37 -16.26 -0.95
C VAL A 123 8.79 -16.94 -2.18
N GLU A 124 9.26 -18.15 -2.45
CA GLU A 124 8.84 -18.96 -3.58
C GLU A 124 8.31 -20.30 -3.09
N GLN A 125 7.38 -20.86 -3.85
CA GLN A 125 6.80 -22.17 -3.58
C GLN A 125 6.52 -22.90 -4.88
N HIS A 126 7.00 -24.14 -4.98
CA HIS A 126 6.63 -25.03 -6.07
C HIS A 126 5.17 -25.49 -5.94
N VAL A 127 4.50 -25.56 -7.08
CA VAL A 127 3.10 -25.91 -7.23
C VAL A 127 2.98 -26.86 -8.41
N LEU A 128 2.39 -28.01 -8.17
CA LEU A 128 2.06 -28.96 -9.23
C LEU A 128 0.64 -28.68 -9.72
N ALA A 129 0.50 -28.41 -11.01
CA ALA A 129 -0.79 -28.36 -11.69
C ALA A 129 -0.92 -29.59 -12.60
N MET A 130 -2.03 -30.31 -12.47
CA MET A 130 -2.29 -31.51 -13.29
C MET A 130 -3.41 -31.22 -14.27
N ALA A 131 -3.33 -31.87 -15.43
CA ALA A 131 -4.39 -31.80 -16.40
C ALA A 131 -5.68 -32.35 -15.80
N THR A 132 -6.69 -31.50 -15.72
CA THR A 132 -8.05 -31.95 -15.49
C THR A 132 -8.48 -32.67 -16.75
N THR A 133 -8.81 -33.95 -16.66
CA THR A 133 -9.40 -34.71 -17.76
C THR A 133 -10.52 -33.87 -18.37
N VAL A 134 -10.32 -33.46 -19.62
CA VAL A 134 -11.34 -32.76 -20.42
C VAL A 134 -12.56 -33.70 -20.46
N PRO A 135 -13.76 -33.26 -20.04
CA PRO A 135 -14.96 -34.06 -20.18
C PRO A 135 -15.31 -34.32 -21.65
#